data_AF-A0A7V6KV84-F1
#
_entry.id   AF-A0A7V6KV84-F1
#
_cell.length_a   1.000
_cell.length_b   1.000
_cell.length_c   1.000
_cell.angle_alpha   90.00
_cell.angle_beta   90.00
_cell.angle_gamma   90.00
#
_symmetry.space_group_name_H-M   'P 1'
#
loop_
_entity.id
_entity.type
_entity.pdbx_description
1 polymer ?
#
loop_
_entity_poly.entity_id
_entity_poly.type
_entity_poly.pdbx_seq_one_letter_code
_entity_poly.pdbx_strand_id
1 'polypeptide(L)'
;MKKIIDTERIPIKLWLDEIEENTLQQAKNLANLPFAFRNICLMPDAHSGFGMPIGGVMAADNVIVPNAVGVDIGCGMCAVKTDIELAPEVQQELKFILGDIREKVPVGFKHHKRAQDENLMPKGYDINNMEVVRAEYSSALRQIGTLGGG
;
A
#
# COMPACT_ATOMS: atom_id res chain seq x y z
N MET A 1 -14.51 13.68 -10.97
CA MET A 1 -15.24 12.50 -11.47
C MET A 1 -15.53 12.76 -12.94
N LYS A 2 -15.07 11.87 -13.83
CA LYS A 2 -15.13 12.06 -15.29
C LYS A 2 -16.26 11.27 -15.94
N LYS A 3 -16.51 10.04 -15.48
CA LYS A 3 -17.53 9.14 -16.04
C LYS A 3 -18.21 8.32 -14.95
N ILE A 4 -19.46 7.95 -15.18
CA ILE A 4 -20.21 6.97 -14.39
C ILE A 4 -20.66 5.87 -15.34
N ILE A 5 -20.57 4.62 -14.88
CA ILE A 5 -21.17 3.45 -15.51
C ILE A 5 -22.22 2.92 -14.55
N ASP A 6 -23.47 2.84 -14.99
CA ASP A 6 -24.65 2.49 -14.21
C ASP A 6 -25.34 1.21 -14.69
N THR A 7 -24.62 0.38 -15.47
CA THR A 7 -25.11 -0.89 -16.01
C THR A 7 -25.07 -2.06 -15.02
N GLU A 8 -24.32 -1.93 -13.92
CA GLU A 8 -24.13 -2.96 -12.91
C GLU A 8 -25.05 -2.74 -11.69
N ARG A 9 -25.10 -3.70 -10.76
CA ARG A 9 -25.98 -3.59 -9.57
C ARG A 9 -25.75 -2.30 -8.76
N ILE A 10 -24.51 -1.83 -8.65
CA ILE A 10 -24.18 -0.51 -8.11
C ILE A 10 -23.31 0.26 -9.11
N PRO A 11 -23.38 1.60 -9.13
CA PRO A 11 -22.64 2.39 -10.11
C PRO A 11 -21.12 2.32 -9.90
N ILE A 12 -20.38 2.38 -11.01
CA ILE A 12 -18.92 2.52 -11.05
C ILE A 12 -18.58 3.96 -11.42
N LYS A 13 -17.77 4.63 -10.60
CA LYS A 13 -17.35 6.02 -10.78
C LYS A 13 -15.88 6.08 -11.21
N LEU A 14 -15.61 6.81 -12.28
CA LEU A 14 -14.29 6.87 -12.92
C LEU A 14 -13.70 8.28 -12.81
N TRP A 15 -12.44 8.37 -12.41
CA TRP A 15 -11.63 9.61 -12.46
C TRP A 15 -10.51 9.58 -13.53
N LEU A 16 -10.52 8.57 -14.39
CA LEU A 16 -9.65 8.37 -15.54
C LEU A 16 -10.41 8.58 -16.87
N ASP A 17 -9.67 8.89 -17.93
CA ASP A 17 -10.23 9.11 -19.28
C ASP A 17 -10.47 7.79 -20.02
N GLU A 18 -9.48 6.90 -19.96
CA GLU A 18 -9.48 5.58 -20.60
C GLU A 18 -9.28 4.50 -19.54
N ILE A 19 -9.84 3.32 -19.78
CA ILE A 19 -9.72 2.17 -18.89
C ILE A 19 -9.55 0.89 -19.71
N GLU A 20 -8.59 0.07 -19.33
CA GLU A 20 -8.38 -1.24 -19.94
C GLU A 20 -9.56 -2.18 -19.65
N GLU A 21 -9.86 -3.06 -20.60
CA GLU A 21 -11.00 -3.97 -20.52
C GLU A 21 -10.96 -4.87 -19.28
N ASN A 22 -9.78 -5.42 -18.94
CA ASN A 22 -9.61 -6.27 -17.76
C ASN A 22 -9.85 -5.50 -16.46
N THR A 23 -9.30 -4.29 -16.33
CA THR A 23 -9.53 -3.39 -15.18
C THR A 23 -11.02 -3.06 -15.02
N LEU A 24 -11.70 -2.76 -16.13
CA LEU A 24 -13.14 -2.52 -16.12
C LEU A 24 -13.93 -3.78 -15.72
N GLN A 25 -13.54 -4.95 -16.21
CA GLN A 25 -14.19 -6.21 -15.86
C GLN A 25 -14.06 -6.53 -14.38
N GLN A 26 -12.90 -6.27 -13.77
CA GLN A 26 -12.71 -6.39 -12.32
C GLN A 26 -13.66 -5.44 -11.56
N ALA A 27 -13.76 -4.18 -11.98
CA ALA A 27 -14.68 -3.21 -11.38
C ALA A 27 -16.16 -3.65 -11.50
N LYS A 28 -16.55 -4.22 -12.64
CA LYS A 28 -17.90 -4.79 -12.84
C LYS A 28 -18.17 -5.98 -11.93
N ASN A 29 -17.20 -6.88 -11.77
CA ASN A 29 -17.33 -8.01 -10.85
C ASN A 29 -17.56 -7.50 -9.42
N LEU A 30 -16.79 -6.51 -8.96
CA LEU A 30 -16.96 -5.89 -7.65
C LEU A 30 -18.32 -5.22 -7.48
N ALA A 31 -18.76 -4.46 -8.49
CA ALA A 31 -20.05 -3.76 -8.46
C ALA A 31 -21.25 -4.71 -8.28
N ASN A 32 -21.10 -5.98 -8.67
CA ASN A 32 -22.13 -7.00 -8.55
C ASN A 32 -22.02 -7.87 -7.28
N LEU A 33 -20.99 -7.72 -6.45
CA LEU A 33 -20.83 -8.49 -5.19
C LEU A 33 -21.89 -8.13 -4.15
N PRO A 34 -22.66 -9.05 -3.56
CA PRO A 34 -23.86 -8.76 -2.74
C PRO A 34 -23.66 -7.74 -1.62
N PHE A 35 -22.45 -7.70 -1.05
CA PHE A 35 -22.06 -6.82 0.05
C PHE A 35 -21.40 -5.50 -0.39
N ALA A 36 -21.14 -5.28 -1.68
CA ALA A 36 -20.57 -4.03 -2.17
C ALA A 36 -21.56 -2.87 -1.98
N PHE A 37 -21.08 -1.81 -1.34
CA PHE A 37 -21.91 -0.74 -0.80
C PHE A 37 -21.81 0.53 -1.65
N ARG A 38 -22.97 1.02 -2.11
CA ARG A 38 -23.22 2.29 -2.84
C ARG A 38 -22.54 2.48 -4.22
N ASN A 39 -21.24 2.26 -4.35
CA ASN A 39 -20.50 2.41 -5.61
C ASN A 39 -19.08 1.82 -5.53
N ILE A 40 -18.52 1.53 -6.70
CA ILE A 40 -17.08 1.30 -6.88
C ILE A 40 -16.47 2.58 -7.44
N CYS A 41 -15.32 3.01 -6.91
CA CYS A 41 -14.57 4.13 -7.48
C CYS A 41 -13.25 3.65 -8.10
N LEU A 42 -12.90 4.18 -9.26
CA LEU A 42 -11.61 3.97 -9.91
C LEU A 42 -10.87 5.30 -10.00
N MET A 43 -9.69 5.34 -9.38
CA MET A 43 -8.80 6.49 -9.36
C MET A 43 -8.09 6.67 -10.72
N PRO A 44 -7.45 7.85 -10.97
CA PRO A 44 -6.80 8.13 -12.24
C PRO A 44 -5.70 7.13 -12.66
N ASP A 45 -5.09 6.46 -11.68
CA ASP A 45 -4.01 5.47 -11.83
C ASP A 45 -4.52 4.03 -11.87
N ALA A 46 -5.83 3.83 -11.97
CA ALA A 46 -6.42 2.51 -11.86
C ALA A 46 -6.00 1.57 -13.01
N HIS A 47 -5.58 0.36 -12.65
CA HIS A 47 -5.17 -0.68 -13.59
C HIS A 47 -5.43 -2.08 -13.02
N SER A 48 -5.19 -3.11 -13.83
CA SER A 48 -5.51 -4.49 -13.49
C SER A 48 -4.77 -4.94 -12.23
N GLY A 49 -5.52 -5.46 -11.26
CA GLY A 49 -4.97 -6.12 -10.07
C GLY A 49 -5.37 -7.59 -9.99
N PHE A 50 -5.53 -8.12 -8.78
CA PHE A 50 -5.93 -9.50 -8.51
C PHE A 50 -7.39 -9.56 -8.01
N GLY A 51 -8.33 -9.33 -8.92
CA GLY A 51 -9.77 -9.28 -8.62
C GLY A 51 -10.25 -7.91 -8.14
N MET A 52 -9.43 -7.20 -7.36
CA MET A 52 -9.57 -5.77 -7.09
C MET A 52 -8.63 -4.99 -8.02
N PRO A 53 -9.12 -3.98 -8.76
CA PRO A 53 -8.24 -3.05 -9.48
C PRO A 53 -7.30 -2.33 -8.52
N ILE A 54 -6.03 -2.19 -8.89
CA ILE A 54 -5.15 -1.21 -8.24
C ILE A 54 -5.74 0.18 -8.52
N GLY A 55 -5.67 1.09 -7.54
CA GLY A 55 -6.36 2.39 -7.62
C GLY A 55 -7.89 2.30 -7.50
N GLY A 56 -8.44 1.15 -7.14
CA GLY A 56 -9.87 0.98 -6.88
C GLY A 56 -10.25 1.24 -5.42
N VAL A 57 -11.49 1.69 -5.19
CA VAL A 57 -12.09 1.82 -3.85
C VAL A 57 -13.43 1.10 -3.85
N MET A 58 -13.62 0.22 -2.86
CA MET A 58 -14.87 -0.47 -2.59
C MET A 58 -15.16 -0.37 -1.08
N ALA A 59 -16.35 0.11 -0.74
CA ALA A 59 -16.91 -0.10 0.59
C ALA A 59 -17.69 -1.41 0.60
N ALA A 60 -17.53 -2.22 1.65
CA ALA A 60 -18.25 -3.46 1.84
C ALA A 60 -19.04 -3.43 3.15
N ASP A 61 -20.25 -3.99 3.14
CA ASP A 61 -21.09 -4.11 4.33
C ASP A 61 -20.87 -5.46 5.03
N ASN A 62 -20.54 -5.42 6.33
CA ASN A 62 -20.38 -6.58 7.21
C ASN A 62 -19.40 -7.69 6.75
N VAL A 63 -18.49 -7.38 5.81
CA VAL A 63 -17.46 -8.33 5.35
C VAL A 63 -16.12 -7.65 5.15
N ILE A 64 -15.05 -8.46 5.23
CA ILE A 64 -13.69 -8.07 4.84
C ILE A 64 -13.32 -8.89 3.61
N VAL A 65 -12.70 -8.23 2.62
CA VAL A 65 -12.16 -8.88 1.42
C VAL A 65 -10.64 -8.69 1.42
N PRO A 66 -9.86 -9.67 1.93
CA PRO A 66 -8.40 -9.52 2.04
C PRO A 66 -7.72 -9.16 0.70
N ASN A 67 -8.14 -9.78 -0.40
CA ASN A 67 -7.60 -9.49 -1.73
C ASN A 67 -7.89 -8.05 -2.22
N ALA A 68 -8.87 -7.35 -1.63
CA ALA A 68 -9.13 -5.95 -1.93
C ALA A 68 -8.22 -4.98 -1.18
N VAL A 69 -7.51 -5.45 -0.14
CA VAL A 69 -6.46 -4.69 0.57
C VAL A 69 -5.15 -4.74 -0.21
N GLY A 70 -4.81 -5.91 -0.76
CA GLY A 70 -3.57 -6.18 -1.46
C GLY A 70 -2.67 -7.17 -0.73
N VAL A 71 -1.64 -7.66 -1.42
CA VAL A 71 -0.68 -8.64 -0.87
C VAL A 71 0.35 -7.97 0.04
N ASP A 72 0.78 -6.75 -0.30
CA ASP A 72 1.66 -5.92 0.50
C ASP A 72 0.83 -5.01 1.43
N ILE A 73 0.34 -5.62 2.52
CA ILE A 73 -0.55 -4.95 3.46
C ILE A 73 0.20 -3.83 4.18
N GLY A 74 -0.33 -2.61 4.08
CA GLY A 74 0.29 -1.44 4.68
C GLY A 74 1.33 -0.77 3.78
N CYS A 75 1.45 -1.19 2.52
CA CYS A 75 2.21 -0.45 1.50
C CYS A 75 1.75 1.01 1.49
N GLY A 76 2.71 1.93 1.53
CA GLY A 76 2.43 3.35 1.64
C GLY A 76 3.69 4.18 1.68
N MET A 77 3.49 5.49 1.75
CA MET A 77 4.57 6.48 1.74
C MET A 77 4.57 7.26 3.04
N CYS A 78 5.77 7.49 3.58
CA CYS A 78 6.01 8.45 4.65
C CYS A 78 6.89 9.58 4.11
N ALA A 79 6.54 10.83 4.43
CA ALA A 79 7.34 11.99 4.12
C ALA A 79 7.69 12.71 5.42
N VAL A 80 8.99 12.95 5.64
CA VAL A 80 9.50 13.70 6.80
C VAL A 80 10.00 15.04 6.29
N LYS A 81 9.37 16.12 6.74
CA LYS A 81 9.82 17.48 6.45
C LYS A 81 11.06 17.80 7.30
N THR A 82 12.08 18.37 6.68
CA THR A 82 13.26 18.92 7.37
C THR A 82 13.24 20.44 7.33
N ASP A 83 14.07 21.07 8.15
CA ASP A 83 14.30 22.52 8.13
C ASP A 83 15.43 22.91 7.15
N ILE A 84 15.87 21.97 6.29
CA ILE A 84 16.96 22.20 5.34
C ILE A 84 16.40 22.85 4.08
N GLU A 85 16.89 24.03 3.75
CA GLU A 85 16.58 24.70 2.49
C GLU A 85 17.47 24.19 1.35
N LEU A 86 16.93 24.15 0.13
CA LEU A 86 17.68 23.73 -1.03
C LEU A 86 18.67 24.83 -1.46
N ALA A 87 19.94 24.64 -1.12
CA ALA A 87 21.06 25.49 -1.54
C ALA A 87 22.06 24.68 -2.41
N PRO A 88 22.92 25.35 -3.23
CA PRO A 88 23.89 24.67 -4.07
C PRO A 88 24.83 23.72 -3.32
N GLU A 89 25.19 24.04 -2.08
CA GLU A 89 26.02 23.19 -1.21
C GLU A 89 25.28 21.90 -0.84
N VAL A 90 23.99 22.00 -0.48
CA VAL A 90 23.16 20.83 -0.20
C VAL A 90 23.03 19.94 -1.43
N GLN A 91 22.91 20.52 -2.63
CA GLN A 91 22.84 19.76 -3.88
C GLN A 91 24.10 18.93 -4.14
N GLN A 92 25.27 19.45 -3.77
CA GLN A 92 26.54 18.72 -3.88
C GLN A 92 26.60 17.52 -2.94
N GLU A 93 25.93 17.63 -1.78
CA GLU A 93 25.87 16.57 -0.75
C GLU A 93 24.82 15.49 -1.01
N LEU A 94 23.83 15.72 -1.88
CA LEU A 94 22.72 14.77 -2.13
C LEU A 94 23.21 13.36 -2.49
N LYS A 95 24.30 13.26 -3.24
CA LYS A 95 24.88 11.97 -3.61
C LYS A 95 25.43 11.23 -2.40
N PHE A 96 26.07 11.94 -1.46
CA PHE A 96 26.58 11.37 -0.22
C PHE A 96 25.44 10.96 0.70
N ILE A 97 24.44 11.83 0.87
CA ILE A 97 23.23 11.53 1.67
C ILE A 97 22.52 10.27 1.15
N LEU A 98 22.33 10.16 -0.17
CA LEU A 98 21.72 8.97 -0.77
C LEU A 98 22.60 7.72 -0.58
N GLY A 99 23.93 7.88 -0.63
CA GLY A 99 24.88 6.79 -0.33
C GLY A 99 24.70 6.28 1.10
N ASP A 100 24.67 7.20 2.06
CA ASP A 100 24.45 6.93 3.48
C ASP A 100 23.10 6.23 3.73
N ILE A 101 22.04 6.65 3.05
CA ILE A 101 20.72 6.01 3.15
C ILE A 101 20.82 4.57 2.63
N ARG A 102 21.42 4.35 1.46
CA ARG A 102 21.54 3.01 0.86
C ARG A 102 22.41 2.05 1.68
N GLU A 103 23.39 2.56 2.40
CA GLU A 103 24.18 1.76 3.33
C GLU A 103 23.36 1.35 4.56
N LYS A 104 22.56 2.28 5.10
CA LYS A 104 21.80 2.08 6.34
C LYS A 104 20.47 1.34 6.15
N VAL A 105 19.83 1.47 4.99
CA VAL A 105 18.52 0.89 4.65
C VAL A 105 18.72 -0.33 3.74
N PRO A 106 18.54 -1.56 4.25
CA PRO A 106 18.55 -2.76 3.42
C PRO A 106 17.43 -2.70 2.38
N VAL A 107 17.75 -3.03 1.13
CA VAL A 107 16.80 -3.01 0.00
C VAL A 107 16.56 -4.41 -0.57
N GLY A 108 15.37 -4.63 -1.12
CA GLY A 108 14.99 -5.90 -1.73
C GLY A 108 14.78 -6.99 -0.68
N PHE A 109 15.37 -8.17 -0.89
CA PHE A 109 15.29 -9.31 0.04
C PHE A 109 16.32 -9.24 1.19
N LYS A 110 16.99 -8.09 1.38
CA LYS A 110 17.98 -7.91 2.45
C LYS A 110 17.31 -7.44 3.74
N HIS A 111 17.87 -7.87 4.86
CA HIS A 111 17.42 -7.47 6.19
C HIS A 111 18.59 -6.99 7.05
N HIS A 112 18.29 -6.31 8.15
CA HIS A 112 19.30 -5.96 9.13
C HIS A 112 19.91 -7.24 9.74
N LYS A 113 21.24 -7.24 9.91
CA LYS A 113 21.95 -8.39 10.52
C LYS A 113 21.61 -8.59 11.99
N ARG A 114 21.15 -7.53 12.67
CA ARG A 114 20.76 -7.50 14.07
C ARG A 114 19.32 -7.00 14.19
N ALA A 115 18.61 -7.50 15.19
CA ALA A 115 17.30 -6.98 15.55
C ALA A 115 17.41 -5.48 15.88
N GLN A 116 16.44 -4.71 15.40
CA GLN A 116 16.24 -3.32 15.76
C GLN A 116 15.56 -3.23 17.13
N ASP A 117 15.49 -2.01 17.69
CA ASP A 117 14.84 -1.76 18.98
C ASP A 117 13.34 -2.08 18.89
N GLU A 118 12.86 -2.92 19.81
CA GLU A 118 11.45 -3.32 19.92
C GLU A 118 10.52 -2.12 20.16
N ASN A 119 11.03 -1.01 20.71
CA ASN A 119 10.26 0.24 20.88
C ASN A 119 9.78 0.86 19.57
N LEU A 120 10.37 0.47 18.43
CA LEU A 120 9.96 0.91 17.09
C LEU A 120 8.74 0.13 16.56
N MET A 121 8.40 -1.01 17.18
CA MET A 121 7.25 -1.81 16.79
C MET A 121 5.92 -1.17 17.25
N PRO A 122 4.80 -1.47 16.58
CA PRO A 122 3.48 -1.01 17.01
C PRO A 122 3.17 -1.38 18.47
N LYS A 123 2.72 -0.39 19.25
CA LYS A 123 2.41 -0.54 20.69
C LYS A 123 0.91 -0.77 20.90
N GLY A 124 0.56 -1.33 22.06
CA GLY A 124 -0.84 -1.53 22.47
C GLY A 124 -1.48 -2.83 21.99
N TYR A 125 -0.69 -3.76 21.46
CA TYR A 125 -1.14 -5.06 21.01
C TYR A 125 -0.55 -6.16 21.89
N ASP A 126 -1.38 -7.16 22.24
CA ASP A 126 -0.90 -8.39 22.86
C ASP A 126 -0.48 -9.38 21.77
N ILE A 127 0.79 -9.29 21.38
CA ILE A 127 1.38 -10.13 20.33
C ILE A 127 1.25 -11.61 20.68
N ASN A 128 1.22 -11.98 21.96
CA ASN A 128 1.12 -13.39 22.37
C ASN A 128 -0.20 -14.02 21.94
N ASN A 129 -1.25 -13.20 21.79
CA ASN A 129 -2.57 -13.59 21.35
C ASN A 129 -2.78 -13.45 19.82
N MET A 130 -1.74 -13.06 19.07
CA MET A 130 -1.79 -12.92 17.61
C MET A 130 -0.90 -13.97 16.96
N GLU A 131 -1.43 -15.16 16.72
CA GLU A 131 -0.65 -16.33 16.28
C GLU A 131 0.30 -16.05 15.11
N VAL A 132 -0.23 -15.46 14.03
CA VAL A 132 0.54 -15.13 12.82
C VAL A 132 1.62 -14.09 13.12
N VAL A 133 1.26 -13.01 13.84
CA VAL A 133 2.20 -11.93 14.17
C VAL A 133 3.31 -12.45 15.09
N ARG A 134 2.96 -13.27 16.08
CA ARG A 134 3.92 -13.88 17.02
C ARG A 134 4.94 -14.75 16.30
N ALA A 135 4.49 -15.55 15.33
CA ALA A 135 5.36 -16.41 14.54
C ALA A 135 6.40 -15.58 13.75
N GLU A 136 5.98 -14.43 13.22
CA GLU A 136 6.83 -13.57 12.39
C GLU A 136 7.59 -12.48 13.18
N TYR A 137 7.28 -12.27 14.47
CA TYR A 137 7.75 -11.11 15.24
C TYR A 137 9.29 -11.00 15.30
N SER A 138 9.97 -12.13 15.51
CA SER A 138 11.44 -12.17 15.54
C SER A 138 12.07 -11.81 14.19
N SER A 139 11.39 -12.15 13.09
CA SER A 139 11.79 -11.76 11.74
C SER A 139 11.53 -10.27 11.53
N ALA A 140 10.33 -9.80 11.90
CA ALA A 140 9.91 -8.39 11.78
C ALA A 140 10.89 -7.41 12.44
N LEU A 141 11.45 -7.76 13.61
CA LEU A 141 12.48 -6.95 14.29
C LEU A 141 13.74 -6.72 13.45
N ARG A 142 14.03 -7.56 12.45
CA ARG A 142 15.15 -7.37 11.51
C ARG A 142 14.74 -6.69 10.20
N GLN A 143 13.43 -6.56 9.97
CA GLN A 143 12.85 -5.99 8.76
C GLN A 143 12.36 -4.56 8.94
N ILE A 144 12.11 -4.12 10.18
CA ILE A 144 11.79 -2.71 10.44
C ILE A 144 12.94 -1.81 9.99
N GLY A 145 12.61 -0.76 9.22
CA GLY A 145 13.60 0.13 8.61
C GLY A 145 14.20 -0.39 7.30
N THR A 146 13.70 -1.50 6.74
CA THR A 146 14.08 -1.96 5.40
C THR A 146 13.13 -1.42 4.33
N LEU A 147 13.60 -1.42 3.07
CA LEU A 147 12.77 -1.15 1.89
C LEU A 147 12.61 -2.47 1.12
N GLY A 148 11.40 -3.03 1.14
CA GLY A 148 11.07 -4.30 0.50
C GLY A 148 11.33 -4.30 -1.02
N GLY A 149 11.31 -5.49 -1.62
CA GLY A 149 11.52 -5.66 -3.06
C GLY A 149 10.29 -5.46 -3.93
N GLY A 150 9.10 -5.42 -3.33
CA GLY A 150 7.84 -5.71 -4.03
C GLY A 150 7.66 -7.21 -4.25
#